data_AF-T0Y0S1-F1
#
_entry.id   AF-T0Y0S1-F1
#
_cell.length_a   1.000
_cell.length_b   1.000
_cell.length_c   1.000
_cell.angle_alpha   90.00
_cell.angle_beta   90.00
_cell.angle_gamma   90.00
#
_symmetry.space_group_name_H-M   'P 1'
#
loop_
_entity.id
_entity.type
_entity.pdbx_description
1 polymer ?
#
loop_
_entity_poly.entity_id
_entity_poly.type
_entity_poly.pdbx_seq_one_letter_code
_entity_poly.pdbx_strand_id
1 'polypeptide(L)'
;MDPEDQKLLWKARHSLFPTLYRYDGIHRPINFADDVAVPVPRLPELLAFLRDFFREEGIPVAVYGHIGNGNAHINPLMNVREEKTPERLLHLSQTIHREAIARFGGVPCGEHGEGRVRAEFLPMVYGEEIYGMFREVKSAFDPTGILNPGVKISSVSFLENLDLERVARPCATCGKCNTVCPPFDVLREETSGARGWYQILSDPGLGPPPDSLLDACLSCKSCRSTCPAGVDVSRVVLDARAKRGGDPFSRRLFRALLDGRIDRMVPLLGRTQRLWDRPFSRTLLEVLSRRMLRRVAPTAALPRTLRLPRLRKETLRERFRSLTTEGGRTGDLAYFHGCAGRYFGRRDRGGRRDPAP
;
A
#
# COMPACT_ATOMS: atom_id res chain seq x y z
N MET A 1 5.50 -3.94 32.05
CA MET A 1 6.07 -3.71 30.71
C MET A 1 6.00 -2.22 30.42
N ASP A 2 7.12 -1.60 30.05
CA ASP A 2 7.20 -0.16 29.81
C ASP A 2 6.32 0.28 28.63
N PRO A 3 5.78 1.51 28.59
CA PRO A 3 4.99 1.99 27.45
C PRO A 3 5.72 1.94 26.10
N GLU A 4 7.05 2.09 26.05
CA GLU A 4 7.78 1.95 24.79
C GLU A 4 7.83 0.50 24.32
N ASP A 5 8.02 -0.46 25.24
CA ASP A 5 7.96 -1.89 24.92
C ASP A 5 6.56 -2.29 24.42
N GLN A 6 5.50 -1.76 25.04
CA GLN A 6 4.12 -1.94 24.58
C GLN A 6 3.92 -1.44 23.16
N LYS A 7 4.40 -0.22 22.85
CA LYS A 7 4.32 0.33 21.49
C LYS A 7 5.08 -0.53 20.49
N LEU A 8 6.25 -1.05 20.86
CA LEU A 8 7.04 -1.92 20.00
C LEU A 8 6.33 -3.23 19.69
N LEU A 9 5.72 -3.89 20.69
CA LEU A 9 4.95 -5.12 20.47
C LEU A 9 3.70 -4.87 19.61
N TRP A 10 2.98 -3.78 19.87
CA TRP A 10 1.86 -3.38 19.02
C TRP A 10 2.31 -3.09 17.59
N LYS A 11 3.44 -2.40 17.41
CA LYS A 11 4.02 -2.16 16.10
C LYS A 11 4.37 -3.47 15.39
N ALA A 12 4.92 -4.46 16.11
CA ALA A 12 5.20 -5.78 15.54
C ALA A 12 3.90 -6.45 15.01
N ARG A 13 2.84 -6.49 15.83
CA ARG A 13 1.53 -7.05 15.44
C ARG A 13 0.91 -6.34 14.23
N HIS A 14 0.96 -5.01 14.21
CA HIS A 14 0.43 -4.21 13.09
C HIS A 14 1.29 -4.32 11.81
N SER A 15 2.55 -4.71 11.94
CA SER A 15 3.48 -4.85 10.81
C SER A 15 3.39 -6.19 10.11
N LEU A 16 2.70 -7.19 10.67
CA LEU A 16 2.57 -8.53 10.08
C LEU A 16 2.07 -8.47 8.63
N PHE A 17 0.90 -7.88 8.39
CA PHE A 17 0.31 -7.81 7.06
C PHE A 17 1.17 -7.05 6.03
N PRO A 18 1.71 -5.85 6.34
CA PRO A 18 2.72 -5.22 5.48
C PRO A 18 3.95 -6.08 5.19
N THR A 19 4.42 -6.85 6.17
CA THR A 19 5.58 -7.73 6.00
C THR A 19 5.26 -8.88 5.05
N LEU A 20 4.05 -9.46 5.10
CA LEU A 20 3.64 -10.52 4.17
C LEU A 20 3.69 -10.06 2.70
N TYR A 21 3.25 -8.83 2.41
CA TYR A 21 3.36 -8.28 1.05
C TYR A 21 4.80 -8.01 0.58
N ARG A 22 5.76 -7.94 1.52
CA ARG A 22 7.18 -7.69 1.24
C ARG A 22 8.03 -8.95 1.41
N TYR A 23 7.42 -10.06 1.80
CA TYR A 23 8.09 -11.32 2.08
C TYR A 23 8.65 -11.93 0.80
N ASP A 24 7.82 -12.02 -0.24
CA ASP A 24 8.22 -12.55 -1.54
C ASP A 24 7.68 -11.67 -2.69
N GLY A 25 8.43 -11.61 -3.80
CA GLY A 25 8.06 -10.82 -4.98
C GLY A 25 6.97 -11.46 -5.83
N ILE A 26 6.85 -12.80 -5.74
CA ILE A 26 6.00 -13.64 -6.58
C ILE A 26 4.76 -14.07 -5.77
N HIS A 27 4.96 -14.73 -4.63
CA HIS A 27 3.93 -15.20 -3.73
C HIS A 27 3.43 -14.07 -2.84
N ARG A 28 2.12 -13.84 -2.88
CA ARG A 28 1.48 -12.72 -2.20
C ARG A 28 0.36 -13.23 -1.32
N PRO A 29 0.08 -12.56 -0.19
CA PRO A 29 -1.11 -12.87 0.59
C PRO A 29 -2.36 -12.55 -0.24
N ILE A 30 -3.24 -13.54 -0.39
CA ILE A 30 -4.55 -13.37 -1.01
C ILE A 30 -5.62 -13.60 0.06
N ASN A 31 -6.47 -12.59 0.25
CA ASN A 31 -7.53 -12.60 1.25
C ASN A 31 -8.81 -13.15 0.61
N PHE A 32 -8.98 -14.47 0.66
CA PHE A 32 -10.21 -15.14 0.21
C PHE A 32 -10.81 -16.06 1.29
N ALA A 33 -10.00 -16.59 2.19
CA ALA A 33 -10.42 -17.41 3.34
C ALA A 33 -10.01 -16.78 4.68
N ASP A 34 -9.70 -15.48 4.68
CA ASP A 34 -9.39 -14.77 5.91
C ASP A 34 -10.63 -14.67 6.81
N ASP A 35 -10.41 -14.44 8.10
CA ASP A 35 -11.46 -14.02 9.04
C ASP A 35 -12.45 -15.12 9.48
N VAL A 36 -12.07 -16.39 9.37
CA VAL A 36 -12.83 -17.52 9.91
C VAL A 36 -12.91 -17.41 11.44
N ALA A 37 -14.08 -17.62 12.02
CA ALA A 37 -14.28 -17.66 13.46
C ALA A 37 -14.89 -18.99 13.92
N VAL A 38 -14.33 -19.58 14.97
CA VAL A 38 -14.81 -20.82 15.60
C VAL A 38 -14.98 -20.62 17.10
N PRO A 39 -15.74 -21.47 17.82
CA PRO A 39 -15.72 -21.45 19.27
C PRO A 39 -14.29 -21.54 19.80
N VAL A 40 -13.92 -20.70 20.77
CA VAL A 40 -12.54 -20.62 21.30
C VAL A 40 -11.93 -22.00 21.65
N PRO A 41 -12.66 -22.94 22.29
CA PRO A 41 -12.11 -24.27 22.58
C PRO A 41 -11.75 -25.10 21.34
N ARG A 42 -12.33 -24.81 20.17
CA ARG A 42 -12.11 -25.50 18.89
C ARG A 42 -11.00 -24.87 18.05
N LEU A 43 -10.50 -23.69 18.43
CA LEU A 43 -9.44 -23.01 17.68
C LEU A 43 -8.16 -23.86 17.53
N PRO A 44 -7.67 -24.60 18.54
CA PRO A 44 -6.49 -25.47 18.35
C PRO A 44 -6.69 -26.54 17.28
N GLU A 45 -7.91 -27.10 17.17
CA GLU A 45 -8.25 -28.09 16.14
C GLU A 45 -8.26 -27.47 14.74
N LEU A 46 -8.83 -26.26 14.60
CA LEU A 46 -8.79 -25.49 13.35
C LEU A 46 -7.33 -25.22 12.94
N LEU A 47 -6.48 -24.77 13.87
CA LEU A 47 -5.07 -24.47 13.56
C LEU A 47 -4.28 -25.72 13.16
N ALA A 48 -4.54 -26.87 13.80
CA ALA A 48 -3.93 -28.15 13.42
C ALA A 48 -4.37 -28.57 12.01
N PHE A 49 -5.67 -28.48 11.72
CA PHE A 49 -6.21 -28.74 10.39
C PHE A 49 -5.56 -27.85 9.33
N LEU A 50 -5.53 -26.52 9.53
CA LEU A 50 -4.95 -25.58 8.57
C LEU A 50 -3.46 -25.88 8.33
N ARG A 51 -2.70 -26.19 9.40
CA ARG A 51 -1.27 -26.53 9.28
C ARG A 51 -1.06 -27.76 8.40
N ASP A 52 -1.86 -28.80 8.59
CA ASP A 52 -1.69 -30.06 7.87
C ASP A 52 -2.22 -29.93 6.43
N PHE A 53 -3.37 -29.28 6.25
CA PHE A 53 -3.95 -28.97 4.94
C PHE A 53 -3.00 -28.14 4.06
N PHE A 54 -2.47 -27.01 4.56
CA PHE A 54 -1.56 -26.18 3.77
C PHE A 54 -0.19 -26.85 3.51
N ARG A 55 0.23 -27.79 4.38
CA ARG A 55 1.42 -28.62 4.14
C ARG A 55 1.21 -29.58 2.98
N GLU A 56 0.06 -30.24 2.92
CA GLU A 56 -0.32 -31.14 1.82
C GLU A 56 -0.48 -30.39 0.50
N GLU A 57 -1.09 -29.20 0.53
CA GLU A 57 -1.25 -28.33 -0.63
C GLU A 57 0.07 -27.69 -1.12
N GLY A 58 1.13 -27.76 -0.30
CA GLY A 58 2.43 -27.14 -0.59
C GLY A 58 2.36 -25.62 -0.69
N ILE A 59 1.48 -24.97 0.08
CA ILE A 59 1.30 -23.51 0.05
C ILE A 59 1.72 -22.92 1.40
N PRO A 60 2.69 -22.00 1.43
CA PRO A 60 2.99 -21.25 2.64
C PRO A 60 1.79 -20.42 3.09
N VAL A 61 1.45 -20.48 4.37
CA VAL A 61 0.32 -19.73 4.94
C VAL A 61 0.77 -18.93 6.16
N ALA A 62 0.23 -17.71 6.28
CA ALA A 62 0.31 -16.95 7.51
C ALA A 62 -1.05 -16.97 8.20
N VAL A 63 -1.09 -17.47 9.44
CA VAL A 63 -2.30 -17.49 10.29
C VAL A 63 -2.04 -16.64 11.52
N TYR A 64 -2.89 -15.63 11.74
CA TYR A 64 -2.87 -14.74 12.90
C TYR A 64 -4.30 -14.27 13.17
N GLY A 65 -4.60 -13.69 14.34
CA GLY A 65 -5.96 -13.25 14.60
C GLY A 65 -6.21 -12.86 16.04
N HIS A 66 -7.47 -12.97 16.43
CA HIS A 66 -8.00 -12.61 17.73
C HIS A 66 -8.34 -13.90 18.49
N ILE A 67 -7.33 -14.47 19.16
CA ILE A 67 -7.45 -15.76 19.86
C ILE A 67 -8.58 -15.78 20.89
N GLY A 68 -8.82 -14.67 21.58
CA GLY A 68 -9.89 -14.53 22.57
C GLY A 68 -11.30 -14.61 21.98
N ASN A 69 -11.44 -14.42 20.66
CA ASN A 69 -12.69 -14.49 19.92
C ASN A 69 -12.77 -15.74 19.04
N GLY A 70 -11.75 -16.60 19.05
CA GLY A 70 -11.67 -17.77 18.18
C GLY A 70 -11.53 -17.42 16.70
N ASN A 71 -11.07 -16.21 16.39
CA ASN A 71 -10.98 -15.68 15.03
C ASN A 71 -9.56 -15.81 14.45
N ALA A 72 -9.48 -16.30 13.22
CA ALA A 72 -8.26 -16.58 12.47
C ALA A 72 -8.29 -15.91 11.09
N HIS A 73 -7.35 -15.00 10.85
CA HIS A 73 -7.01 -14.48 9.53
C HIS A 73 -6.03 -15.42 8.84
N ILE A 74 -6.54 -16.17 7.87
CA ILE A 74 -5.80 -17.16 7.09
C ILE A 74 -5.35 -16.48 5.79
N ASN A 75 -4.04 -16.33 5.60
CA ASN A 75 -3.47 -15.63 4.45
C ASN A 75 -2.51 -16.56 3.71
N PRO A 76 -3.00 -17.32 2.72
CA PRO A 76 -2.16 -18.14 1.84
C PRO A 76 -1.28 -17.24 0.98
N LEU A 77 0.00 -17.59 0.86
CA LEU A 77 0.96 -16.91 0.00
C LEU A 77 1.00 -17.64 -1.34
N MET A 78 0.31 -17.07 -2.33
CA MET A 78 0.12 -17.70 -3.62
C MET A 78 0.62 -16.81 -4.76
N ASN A 79 1.07 -17.46 -5.84
CA ASN A 79 1.34 -16.79 -7.10
C ASN A 79 0.05 -16.77 -7.92
N VAL A 80 -0.50 -15.58 -8.16
CA VAL A 80 -1.77 -15.41 -8.90
C VAL A 80 -1.62 -15.40 -10.42
N ARG A 81 -0.39 -15.54 -10.91
CA ARG A 81 -0.09 -15.58 -12.34
C ARG A 81 0.04 -17.02 -12.86
N GLU A 82 -0.13 -18.01 -11.99
CA GLU A 82 -0.11 -19.41 -12.38
C GLU A 82 -1.45 -19.78 -13.02
N GLU A 83 -1.39 -20.62 -14.05
CA GLU A 83 -2.58 -21.07 -14.78
C GLU A 83 -3.57 -21.79 -13.85
N LYS A 84 -3.06 -22.56 -12.89
CA LYS A 84 -3.85 -23.33 -11.92
C LYS A 84 -4.32 -22.53 -10.69
N THR A 85 -4.01 -21.24 -10.61
CA THR A 85 -4.42 -20.41 -9.47
C THR A 85 -5.94 -20.42 -9.25
N PRO A 86 -6.81 -20.28 -10.29
CA PRO A 86 -8.26 -20.22 -10.11
C PRO A 86 -8.83 -21.45 -9.39
N GLU A 87 -8.43 -22.65 -9.83
CA GLU A 87 -8.87 -23.92 -9.26
C GLU A 87 -8.38 -24.09 -7.83
N ARG A 88 -7.12 -23.71 -7.57
CA ARG A 88 -6.56 -23.76 -6.21
C ARG A 88 -7.27 -22.78 -5.28
N LEU A 89 -7.56 -21.55 -5.71
CA LEU A 89 -8.31 -20.58 -4.92
C LEU A 89 -9.68 -21.11 -4.52
N LEU A 90 -10.40 -21.70 -5.47
CA LEU A 90 -11.72 -22.27 -5.21
C LEU A 90 -11.64 -23.46 -4.25
N HIS A 91 -10.73 -24.40 -4.50
CA HIS A 91 -10.50 -25.57 -3.65
C HIS A 91 -10.17 -25.19 -2.20
N LEU A 92 -9.21 -24.28 -2.02
CA LEU A 92 -8.82 -23.80 -0.69
C LEU A 92 -9.99 -23.08 0.01
N SER A 93 -10.70 -22.20 -0.70
CA SER A 93 -11.83 -21.46 -0.13
C SER A 93 -12.93 -22.40 0.34
N GLN A 94 -13.38 -23.31 -0.53
CA GLN A 94 -14.47 -24.21 -0.22
C GLN A 94 -14.10 -25.19 0.88
N THR A 95 -12.88 -25.73 0.85
CA THR A 95 -12.41 -26.67 1.89
C THR A 95 -12.35 -25.98 3.25
N ILE A 96 -11.70 -24.83 3.35
CA ILE A 96 -11.54 -24.11 4.63
C ILE A 96 -12.89 -23.71 5.22
N HIS A 97 -13.75 -23.07 4.42
CA HIS A 97 -15.04 -22.57 4.93
C HIS A 97 -16.02 -23.70 5.27
N ARG A 98 -16.07 -24.78 4.47
CA ARG A 98 -16.95 -25.91 4.76
C ARG A 98 -16.50 -26.66 6.01
N GLU A 99 -15.20 -26.89 6.19
CA GLU A 99 -14.67 -27.50 7.42
C GLU A 99 -14.90 -26.60 8.64
N ALA A 100 -14.70 -25.28 8.49
CA ALA A 100 -15.03 -24.31 9.55
C ALA A 100 -16.47 -24.46 10.04
N ILE A 101 -17.44 -24.55 9.12
CA ILE A 101 -18.86 -24.68 9.45
C ILE A 101 -19.16 -26.08 9.99
N ALA A 102 -18.89 -27.12 9.20
CA ALA A 102 -19.40 -28.46 9.44
C ALA A 102 -18.66 -29.18 10.57
N ARG A 103 -17.33 -29.03 10.64
CA ARG A 103 -16.49 -29.76 11.60
C ARG A 103 -16.26 -28.96 12.87
N PHE A 104 -16.01 -27.66 12.74
CA PHE A 104 -15.62 -26.83 13.88
C PHE A 104 -16.77 -25.99 14.47
N GLY A 105 -17.97 -26.03 13.86
CA GLY A 105 -19.13 -25.28 14.32
C GLY A 105 -18.93 -23.77 14.28
N GLY A 106 -18.12 -23.30 13.32
CA GLY A 106 -17.77 -21.90 13.14
C GLY A 106 -18.50 -21.22 11.99
N VAL A 107 -18.00 -20.04 11.65
CA VAL A 107 -18.50 -19.19 10.57
C VAL A 107 -17.38 -18.76 9.63
N PRO A 108 -17.66 -18.56 8.33
CA PRO A 108 -16.69 -18.09 7.35
C PRO A 108 -16.09 -16.70 7.63
N CYS A 109 -16.74 -15.89 8.46
CA CYS A 109 -16.40 -14.50 8.69
C CYS A 109 -16.80 -14.06 10.11
N GLY A 110 -15.88 -13.43 10.83
CA GLY A 110 -16.13 -12.84 12.15
C GLY A 110 -16.30 -11.32 12.14
N GLU A 111 -15.57 -10.60 11.27
CA GLU A 111 -15.46 -9.14 11.31
C GLU A 111 -15.64 -8.46 9.94
N HIS A 112 -15.11 -9.04 8.85
CA HIS A 112 -14.94 -8.38 7.55
C HIS A 112 -16.21 -8.34 6.68
N GLY A 113 -17.26 -9.04 7.09
CA GLY A 113 -18.42 -9.34 6.28
C GLY A 113 -18.16 -10.40 5.20
N GLU A 114 -19.24 -11.02 4.76
CA GLU A 114 -19.19 -12.18 3.88
C GLU A 114 -18.86 -11.78 2.44
N GLY A 115 -19.51 -10.72 1.93
CA GLY A 115 -19.31 -10.23 0.58
C GLY A 115 -19.54 -11.31 -0.49
N ARG A 116 -19.10 -11.04 -1.73
CA ARG A 116 -19.14 -12.05 -2.81
C ARG A 116 -18.29 -13.28 -2.48
N VAL A 117 -17.21 -13.08 -1.72
CA VAL A 117 -16.22 -14.13 -1.41
C VAL A 117 -16.81 -15.27 -0.61
N ARG A 118 -17.73 -14.96 0.32
CA ARG A 118 -18.28 -15.96 1.26
C ARG A 118 -19.79 -16.16 1.11
N ALA A 119 -20.44 -15.44 0.18
CA ALA A 119 -21.88 -15.50 -0.04
C ALA A 119 -22.40 -16.93 -0.27
N GLU A 120 -21.62 -17.78 -0.97
CA GLU A 120 -22.01 -19.17 -1.27
C GLU A 120 -22.20 -20.03 -0.01
N PHE A 121 -21.62 -19.65 1.13
CA PHE A 121 -21.67 -20.43 2.37
C PHE A 121 -22.79 -19.99 3.32
N LEU A 122 -23.45 -18.86 3.08
CA LEU A 122 -24.49 -18.35 3.99
C LEU A 122 -25.66 -19.31 4.20
N PRO A 123 -26.16 -20.04 3.18
CA PRO A 123 -27.19 -21.05 3.41
C PRO A 123 -26.75 -22.14 4.40
N MET A 124 -25.48 -22.52 4.40
CA MET A 124 -24.94 -23.51 5.34
C MET A 124 -24.85 -22.98 6.77
N VAL A 125 -24.61 -21.67 6.93
CA VAL A 125 -24.49 -21.02 8.25
C VAL A 125 -25.85 -20.75 8.87
N TYR A 126 -26.77 -20.19 8.09
CA TYR A 126 -28.06 -19.69 8.59
C TYR A 126 -29.22 -20.69 8.40
N GLY A 127 -29.04 -21.70 7.54
CA GLY A 127 -30.11 -22.60 7.14
C GLY A 127 -31.09 -21.95 6.16
N GLU A 128 -31.91 -22.78 5.51
CA GLU A 128 -32.85 -22.35 4.46
C GLU A 128 -33.89 -21.35 4.94
N GLU A 129 -34.37 -21.47 6.19
CA GLU A 129 -35.41 -20.59 6.74
C GLU A 129 -34.90 -19.15 6.91
N ILE A 130 -33.80 -18.96 7.65
CA ILE A 130 -33.24 -17.62 7.90
C ILE A 130 -32.66 -17.03 6.61
N TYR A 131 -31.98 -17.85 5.79
CA TYR A 131 -31.50 -17.38 4.49
C TYR A 131 -32.66 -16.99 3.56
N GLY A 132 -33.79 -17.70 3.62
CA GLY A 132 -35.04 -17.33 2.96
C GLY A 132 -35.52 -15.93 3.35
N MET A 133 -35.51 -15.61 4.64
CA MET A 133 -35.86 -14.27 5.13
C MET A 133 -34.90 -13.19 4.58
N PHE A 134 -33.60 -13.47 4.44
CA PHE A 134 -32.67 -12.51 3.83
C PHE A 134 -33.06 -12.21 2.37
N ARG A 135 -33.48 -13.24 1.63
CA ARG A 135 -33.95 -13.11 0.24
C ARG A 135 -35.24 -12.30 0.16
N GLU A 136 -36.19 -12.53 1.06
CA GLU A 136 -37.43 -11.76 1.11
C GLU A 136 -37.17 -10.28 1.38
N VAL A 137 -36.34 -9.97 2.38
CA VAL A 137 -35.94 -8.59 2.69
C VAL A 137 -35.25 -7.95 1.47
N LYS A 138 -34.32 -8.65 0.83
CA LYS A 138 -33.64 -8.15 -0.37
C LYS A 138 -34.62 -7.85 -1.50
N SER A 139 -35.56 -8.76 -1.77
CA SER A 139 -36.55 -8.59 -2.83
C SER A 139 -37.54 -7.46 -2.53
N ALA A 140 -37.87 -7.22 -1.25
CA ALA A 140 -38.76 -6.14 -0.85
C ALA A 140 -38.12 -4.75 -1.10
N PHE A 141 -36.83 -4.59 -0.82
CA PHE A 141 -36.12 -3.32 -0.97
C PHE A 141 -35.44 -3.12 -2.34
N ASP A 142 -35.15 -4.21 -3.05
CA ASP A 142 -34.48 -4.19 -4.35
C ASP A 142 -35.03 -5.30 -5.27
N PRO A 143 -36.29 -5.19 -5.72
CA PRO A 143 -36.96 -6.20 -6.54
C PRO A 143 -36.28 -6.42 -7.89
N THR A 144 -35.52 -5.43 -8.38
CA THR A 144 -34.77 -5.49 -9.64
C THR A 144 -33.33 -5.96 -9.47
N GLY A 145 -32.85 -6.15 -8.24
CA GLY A 145 -31.50 -6.63 -7.96
C GLY A 145 -30.35 -5.67 -8.32
N ILE A 146 -30.60 -4.36 -8.40
CA ILE A 146 -29.60 -3.37 -8.82
C ILE A 146 -28.65 -2.97 -7.69
N LEU A 147 -29.05 -3.13 -6.44
CA LEU A 147 -28.26 -2.76 -5.27
C LEU A 147 -27.27 -3.89 -4.92
N ASN A 148 -26.12 -3.87 -5.61
CA ASN A 148 -24.94 -4.70 -5.32
C ASN A 148 -25.21 -6.23 -5.41
N PRO A 149 -25.54 -6.74 -6.61
CA PRO A 149 -25.90 -8.15 -6.82
C PRO A 149 -24.76 -9.11 -6.43
N GLY A 150 -25.13 -10.26 -5.84
CA GLY A 150 -24.21 -11.36 -5.51
C GLY A 150 -23.39 -11.21 -4.22
N VAL A 151 -23.56 -10.15 -3.43
CA VAL A 151 -22.69 -9.84 -2.25
C VAL A 151 -23.11 -10.53 -0.94
N LYS A 152 -24.35 -10.98 -0.83
CA LYS A 152 -24.88 -11.64 0.38
C LYS A 152 -25.82 -12.76 0.00
N ILE A 153 -26.59 -12.54 -1.05
CA ILE A 153 -27.49 -13.51 -1.61
C ILE A 153 -26.88 -13.96 -2.93
N SER A 154 -26.22 -15.10 -2.89
CA SER A 154 -25.58 -15.71 -4.04
C SER A 154 -25.35 -17.20 -3.77
N SER A 155 -25.57 -18.04 -4.77
CA SER A 155 -25.04 -19.40 -4.83
C SER A 155 -23.86 -19.48 -5.80
N VAL A 156 -23.46 -18.35 -6.38
CA VAL A 156 -22.41 -18.26 -7.38
C VAL A 156 -21.05 -18.19 -6.70
N SER A 157 -20.10 -18.96 -7.22
CA SER A 157 -18.70 -18.91 -6.76
C SER A 157 -18.13 -17.51 -6.92
N PHE A 158 -17.34 -17.08 -5.93
CA PHE A 158 -16.67 -15.79 -5.99
C PHE A 158 -15.71 -15.67 -7.20
N LEU A 159 -15.26 -16.81 -7.73
CA LEU A 159 -14.34 -16.87 -8.86
C LEU A 159 -14.95 -16.27 -10.14
N GLU A 160 -16.27 -16.40 -10.35
CA GLU A 160 -16.94 -15.85 -11.55
C GLU A 160 -16.84 -14.33 -11.63
N ASN A 161 -16.64 -13.66 -10.50
CA ASN A 161 -16.54 -12.20 -10.42
C ASN A 161 -15.11 -11.74 -10.06
N LEU A 162 -14.13 -12.65 -10.10
CA LEU A 162 -12.77 -12.35 -9.70
C LEU A 162 -11.94 -11.83 -10.88
N ASP A 163 -11.56 -10.56 -10.81
CA ASP A 163 -10.58 -9.96 -11.71
C ASP A 163 -9.16 -10.36 -11.28
N LEU A 164 -8.68 -11.48 -11.83
CA LEU A 164 -7.35 -12.01 -11.55
C LEU A 164 -6.23 -11.06 -11.98
N GLU A 165 -6.42 -10.30 -13.05
CA GLU A 165 -5.43 -9.32 -13.49
C GLU A 165 -5.24 -8.23 -12.44
N ARG A 166 -6.34 -7.73 -11.87
CA ARG A 166 -6.32 -6.75 -10.78
C ARG A 166 -5.72 -7.33 -9.51
N VAL A 167 -6.04 -8.57 -9.15
CA VAL A 167 -5.43 -9.25 -7.98
C VAL A 167 -3.92 -9.46 -8.20
N ALA A 168 -3.49 -9.69 -9.44
CA ALA A 168 -2.08 -9.83 -9.82
C ALA A 168 -1.29 -8.51 -9.84
N ARG A 169 -1.96 -7.36 -9.65
CA ARG A 169 -1.28 -6.07 -9.53
C ARG A 169 -0.58 -5.96 -8.17
N PRO A 170 0.58 -5.29 -8.11
CA PRO A 170 1.29 -5.08 -6.85
C PRO A 170 0.54 -4.36 -5.72
N CYS A 171 -0.55 -3.67 -6.01
CA CYS A 171 -1.27 -2.87 -5.02
C CYS A 171 -2.25 -3.70 -4.19
N ALA A 172 -2.12 -3.66 -2.86
CA ALA A 172 -3.05 -4.28 -1.91
C ALA A 172 -4.45 -3.63 -1.87
N THR A 173 -4.71 -2.58 -2.65
CA THR A 173 -5.98 -1.83 -2.76
C THR A 173 -6.56 -1.21 -1.47
N CYS A 174 -5.86 -1.29 -0.34
CA CYS A 174 -6.29 -0.83 0.99
C CYS A 174 -6.49 0.68 1.21
N GLY A 175 -6.11 1.54 0.25
CA GLY A 175 -6.33 2.99 0.35
C GLY A 175 -5.45 3.75 1.37
N LYS A 176 -4.55 3.10 2.11
CA LYS A 176 -3.64 3.77 3.09
C LYS A 176 -2.81 4.91 2.48
N CYS A 177 -2.54 4.87 1.18
CA CYS A 177 -1.83 5.95 0.51
C CYS A 177 -2.67 7.23 0.36
N ASN A 178 -4.00 7.15 0.38
CA ASN A 178 -4.88 8.30 0.27
C ASN A 178 -4.87 9.14 1.55
N THR A 179 -4.65 8.52 2.73
CA THR A 179 -4.57 9.24 4.01
C THR A 179 -3.35 10.17 4.13
N VAL A 180 -2.37 10.01 3.25
CA VAL A 180 -1.15 10.83 3.20
C VAL A 180 -1.01 11.58 1.87
N CYS A 181 -2.05 11.59 1.03
CA CYS A 181 -2.05 12.20 -0.29
C CYS A 181 -2.71 13.59 -0.22
N PRO A 182 -1.96 14.71 -0.33
CA PRO A 182 -2.56 16.04 -0.21
C PRO A 182 -3.65 16.33 -1.26
N PRO A 183 -3.50 15.90 -2.53
CA PRO A 183 -4.59 16.06 -3.51
C PRO A 183 -5.88 15.30 -3.15
N PHE A 184 -5.77 14.10 -2.56
CA PHE A 184 -6.95 13.38 -2.08
C PHE A 184 -7.57 14.08 -0.86
N ASP A 185 -6.76 14.62 0.03
CA ASP A 185 -7.24 15.36 1.21
C ASP A 185 -8.08 16.57 0.83
N VAL A 186 -7.68 17.30 -0.22
CA VAL A 186 -8.40 18.47 -0.72
C VAL A 186 -9.61 18.09 -1.58
N LEU A 187 -9.42 17.21 -2.57
CA LEU A 187 -10.45 16.94 -3.58
C LEU A 187 -11.44 15.86 -3.14
N ARG A 188 -11.04 14.97 -2.20
CA ARG A 188 -11.85 13.86 -1.67
C ARG A 188 -12.37 12.89 -2.73
N GLU A 189 -11.71 12.86 -3.89
CA GLU A 189 -12.02 11.98 -5.02
C GLU A 189 -10.96 10.89 -5.17
N GLU A 190 -11.38 9.65 -5.39
CA GLU A 190 -10.47 8.52 -5.54
C GLU A 190 -9.53 8.69 -6.75
N THR A 191 -10.03 9.21 -7.86
CA THR A 191 -9.28 9.49 -9.09
C THR A 191 -8.17 10.52 -8.90
N SER A 192 -8.30 11.37 -7.88
CA SER A 192 -7.34 12.39 -7.47
C SER A 192 -6.41 11.91 -6.34
N GLY A 193 -6.54 10.64 -5.95
CA GLY A 193 -5.74 10.00 -4.91
C GLY A 193 -4.64 9.08 -5.44
N ALA A 194 -3.67 8.79 -4.58
CA ALA A 194 -2.54 7.94 -4.93
C ALA A 194 -2.97 6.52 -5.34
N ARG A 195 -3.98 5.94 -4.70
CA ARG A 195 -4.50 4.62 -5.11
C ARG A 195 -5.18 4.71 -6.48
N GLY A 196 -6.05 5.68 -6.71
CA GLY A 196 -6.70 5.89 -8.00
C GLY A 196 -5.71 6.09 -9.14
N TRP A 197 -4.70 6.96 -8.96
CA TRP A 197 -3.64 7.14 -9.96
C TRP A 197 -2.91 5.86 -10.30
N TYR A 198 -2.59 5.04 -9.30
CA TYR A 198 -1.96 3.76 -9.55
C TYR A 198 -2.85 2.85 -10.40
N GLN A 199 -4.15 2.76 -10.07
CA GLN A 199 -5.09 1.92 -10.83
C GLN A 199 -5.25 2.43 -12.26
N ILE A 200 -5.44 3.74 -12.45
CA ILE A 200 -5.63 4.35 -13.77
C ILE A 200 -4.36 4.18 -14.64
N LEU A 201 -3.18 4.45 -14.08
CA LEU A 201 -1.93 4.42 -14.85
C LEU A 201 -1.34 3.02 -15.08
N SER A 202 -1.78 2.03 -14.31
CA SER A 202 -1.34 0.65 -14.47
C SER A 202 -2.32 -0.20 -15.28
N ASP A 203 -3.47 0.37 -15.65
CA ASP A 203 -4.48 -0.32 -16.43
C ASP A 203 -4.23 -0.10 -17.94
N PRO A 204 -3.97 -1.14 -18.73
CA PRO A 204 -3.75 -0.99 -20.16
C PRO A 204 -5.05 -0.67 -20.94
N GLY A 205 -6.22 -0.98 -20.38
CA GLY A 205 -7.51 -0.71 -21.00
C GLY A 205 -7.99 0.73 -20.82
N LEU A 206 -7.46 1.44 -19.82
CA LEU A 206 -7.69 2.86 -19.63
C LEU A 206 -6.65 3.63 -20.46
N GLY A 207 -7.12 4.39 -21.45
CA GLY A 207 -6.27 5.27 -22.25
C GLY A 207 -5.50 6.32 -21.42
N PRO A 208 -4.73 7.22 -22.07
CA PRO A 208 -3.94 8.22 -21.34
C PRO A 208 -4.87 9.07 -20.44
N PRO A 209 -4.54 9.25 -19.15
CA PRO A 209 -5.38 10.00 -18.25
C PRO A 209 -5.37 11.50 -18.59
N PRO A 210 -6.37 12.28 -18.12
CA PRO A 210 -6.35 13.72 -18.23
C PRO A 210 -5.09 14.34 -17.61
N ASP A 211 -4.57 15.39 -18.24
CA ASP A 211 -3.38 16.11 -17.79
C ASP A 211 -3.51 16.64 -16.35
N SER A 212 -4.71 17.12 -15.99
CA SER A 212 -5.02 17.62 -14.64
C SER A 212 -4.77 16.58 -13.55
N LEU A 213 -5.03 15.31 -13.84
CA LEU A 213 -4.81 14.19 -12.92
C LEU A 213 -3.32 13.96 -12.67
N LEU A 214 -2.51 14.02 -13.74
CA LEU A 214 -1.06 13.94 -13.61
C LEU A 214 -0.48 15.15 -12.91
N ASP A 215 -0.99 16.36 -13.17
CA ASP A 215 -0.46 17.62 -12.63
C ASP A 215 -0.76 17.81 -11.14
N ALA A 216 -1.83 17.21 -10.63
CA ALA A 216 -2.17 17.23 -9.21
C ALA A 216 -1.10 16.57 -8.30
N CYS A 217 -0.36 15.57 -8.80
CA CYS A 217 0.60 14.84 -7.98
C CYS A 217 1.83 15.68 -7.58
N LEU A 218 2.01 15.92 -6.28
CA LEU A 218 3.16 16.70 -5.77
C LEU A 218 4.49 15.91 -5.75
N SER A 219 4.48 14.62 -6.09
CA SER A 219 5.66 13.75 -6.05
C SER A 219 6.39 13.72 -4.69
N CYS A 220 5.68 13.92 -3.57
CA CYS A 220 6.23 13.91 -2.22
C CYS A 220 6.67 12.52 -1.73
N LYS A 221 6.20 11.45 -2.40
CA LYS A 221 6.50 10.03 -2.12
C LYS A 221 5.97 9.47 -0.80
N SER A 222 5.15 10.21 -0.04
CA SER A 222 4.51 9.71 1.19
C SER A 222 3.71 8.43 0.96
N CYS A 223 3.04 8.34 -0.20
CA CYS A 223 2.29 7.15 -0.62
C CYS A 223 3.15 5.88 -0.70
N ARG A 224 4.41 5.98 -1.15
CA ARG A 224 5.35 4.84 -1.18
C ARG A 224 5.70 4.39 0.23
N SER A 225 6.03 5.34 1.10
CA SER A 225 6.47 5.04 2.47
C SER A 225 5.37 4.38 3.31
N THR A 226 4.11 4.81 3.15
CA THR A 226 2.97 4.22 3.86
C THR A 226 2.46 2.93 3.22
N CYS A 227 2.79 2.66 1.94
CA CYS A 227 2.25 1.51 1.23
C CYS A 227 2.73 0.19 1.86
N PRO A 228 1.82 -0.69 2.35
CA PRO A 228 2.21 -1.99 2.88
C PRO A 228 2.87 -2.84 1.79
N ALA A 229 2.32 -2.80 0.58
CA ALA A 229 2.83 -3.52 -0.59
C ALA A 229 4.05 -2.87 -1.27
N GLY A 230 4.58 -1.76 -0.73
CA GLY A 230 5.78 -1.12 -1.27
C GLY A 230 5.61 -0.45 -2.64
N VAL A 231 4.37 -0.27 -3.12
CA VAL A 231 4.07 0.36 -4.41
C VAL A 231 4.53 1.82 -4.41
N ASP A 232 5.35 2.18 -5.39
CA ASP A 232 5.79 3.56 -5.61
C ASP A 232 4.90 4.25 -6.65
N VAL A 233 3.74 4.75 -6.21
CA VAL A 233 2.82 5.52 -7.06
C VAL A 233 3.50 6.75 -7.65
N SER A 234 4.39 7.40 -6.88
CA SER A 234 5.08 8.60 -7.34
C SER A 234 5.95 8.33 -8.56
N ARG A 235 6.59 7.16 -8.61
CA ARG A 235 7.35 6.72 -9.78
C ARG A 235 6.44 6.49 -10.98
N VAL A 236 5.31 5.81 -10.81
CA VAL A 236 4.34 5.57 -11.90
C VAL A 236 3.85 6.89 -12.51
N VAL A 237 3.50 7.87 -11.67
CA VAL A 237 3.08 9.20 -12.13
C VAL A 237 4.24 9.97 -12.81
N LEU A 238 5.45 9.89 -12.27
CA LEU A 238 6.62 10.54 -12.88
C LEU A 238 6.98 9.91 -14.23
N ASP A 239 6.86 8.60 -14.37
CA ASP A 239 7.04 7.89 -15.64
C ASP A 239 5.96 8.31 -16.66
N ALA A 240 4.71 8.47 -16.22
CA ALA A 240 3.63 8.99 -17.05
C ALA A 240 3.89 10.45 -17.49
N ARG A 241 4.33 11.31 -16.57
CA ARG A 241 4.75 12.70 -16.87
C ARG A 241 5.92 12.74 -17.85
N ALA A 242 6.89 11.84 -17.72
CA ALA A 242 8.01 11.74 -18.65
C ALA A 242 7.53 11.32 -20.05
N LYS A 243 6.59 10.37 -20.15
CA LYS A 243 5.97 10.00 -21.45
C LYS A 243 5.20 11.18 -22.05
N ARG A 244 4.41 11.91 -21.26
CA ARG A 244 3.70 13.13 -21.66
C ARG A 244 4.63 14.24 -22.16
N GLY A 245 5.75 14.47 -21.48
CA GLY A 245 6.68 15.58 -21.72
C GLY A 245 7.25 15.57 -23.14
N GLY A 246 6.61 16.32 -24.02
CA GLY A 246 6.84 16.44 -25.47
C GLY A 246 8.11 17.20 -25.87
N ASP A 247 9.14 17.23 -25.02
CA ASP A 247 10.48 17.65 -25.43
C ASP A 247 11.57 16.78 -24.74
N PRO A 248 12.67 16.44 -25.44
CA PRO A 248 13.71 15.56 -24.90
C PRO A 248 14.39 16.05 -23.62
N PHE A 249 14.40 17.36 -23.36
CA PHE A 249 15.07 17.95 -22.20
C PHE A 249 14.29 17.67 -20.91
N SER A 250 12.98 17.91 -20.91
CA SER A 250 12.11 17.65 -19.74
C SER A 250 12.11 16.16 -19.37
N ARG A 251 12.08 15.26 -20.37
CA ARG A 251 12.23 13.81 -20.19
C ARG A 251 13.54 13.45 -19.48
N ARG A 252 14.65 14.02 -19.92
CA ARG A 252 15.98 13.77 -19.35
C ARG A 252 16.09 14.32 -17.93
N LEU A 253 15.46 15.47 -17.65
CA LEU A 253 15.43 16.07 -16.32
C LEU A 253 14.65 15.20 -15.31
N PHE A 254 13.43 14.76 -15.65
CA PHE A 254 12.63 13.90 -14.78
C PHE A 254 13.29 12.52 -14.58
N ARG A 255 13.92 11.96 -15.61
CA ARG A 255 14.70 10.72 -15.46
C ARG A 255 15.90 10.90 -14.53
N ALA A 256 16.61 12.03 -14.60
CA ALA A 256 17.72 12.33 -13.68
C ALA A 256 17.27 12.51 -12.22
N LEU A 257 16.04 13.01 -11.99
CA LEU A 257 15.38 13.05 -10.67
C LEU A 257 15.04 11.65 -10.15
N LEU A 258 14.66 10.73 -11.03
CA LEU A 258 14.32 9.35 -10.68
C LEU A 258 15.57 8.49 -10.38
N ASP A 259 16.64 8.66 -11.16
CA ASP A 259 17.85 7.82 -11.10
C ASP A 259 18.83 8.20 -9.97
N GLY A 260 18.46 9.12 -9.08
CA GLY A 260 19.34 9.57 -7.98
C GLY A 260 20.58 10.36 -8.41
N ARG A 261 20.66 10.77 -9.69
CA ARG A 261 21.79 11.56 -10.21
C ARG A 261 21.88 12.93 -9.53
N ILE A 262 20.72 13.51 -9.20
CA ILE A 262 20.64 14.77 -8.46
C ILE A 262 21.15 14.60 -7.03
N ASP A 263 20.93 13.46 -6.38
CA ASP A 263 21.40 13.21 -5.02
C ASP A 263 22.93 13.30 -4.91
N ARG A 264 23.66 12.91 -5.98
CA ARG A 264 25.12 13.07 -6.06
C ARG A 264 25.56 14.52 -6.16
N MET A 265 24.70 15.40 -6.68
CA MET A 265 24.97 16.84 -6.82
C MET A 265 24.63 17.63 -5.55
N VAL A 266 23.72 17.13 -4.70
CA VAL A 266 23.27 17.83 -3.48
C VAL A 266 24.43 18.18 -2.52
N PRO A 267 25.38 17.28 -2.20
CA PRO A 267 26.54 17.63 -1.35
C PRO A 267 27.36 18.79 -1.90
N LEU A 268 27.59 18.80 -3.23
CA LEU A 268 28.33 19.87 -3.90
C LEU A 268 27.56 21.19 -3.80
N LEU A 269 26.26 21.18 -4.11
CA LEU A 269 25.39 22.36 -3.96
C LEU A 269 25.37 22.88 -2.52
N GLY A 270 25.38 22.00 -1.52
CA GLY A 270 25.47 22.37 -0.11
C GLY A 270 26.82 22.95 0.31
N ARG A 271 27.93 22.49 -0.29
CA ARG A 271 29.26 23.07 -0.06
C ARG A 271 29.38 24.46 -0.68
N THR A 272 28.78 24.67 -1.85
CA THR A 272 28.86 25.94 -2.61
C THR A 272 27.70 26.90 -2.32
N GLN A 273 26.75 26.56 -1.43
CA GLN A 273 25.56 27.38 -1.13
C GLN A 273 25.87 28.85 -0.81
N ARG A 274 26.94 29.12 -0.07
CA ARG A 274 27.35 30.50 0.26
C ARG A 274 27.66 31.38 -0.95
N LEU A 275 27.99 30.78 -2.09
CA LEU A 275 28.33 31.49 -3.32
C LEU A 275 27.06 31.79 -4.13
N TRP A 276 26.23 30.78 -4.38
CA TRP A 276 25.06 30.92 -5.23
C TRP A 276 23.81 31.49 -4.52
N ASP A 277 23.79 31.49 -3.17
CA ASP A 277 22.68 32.02 -2.37
C ASP A 277 22.77 33.54 -2.09
N ARG A 278 23.73 34.23 -2.73
CA ARG A 278 23.88 35.69 -2.64
C ARG A 278 22.86 36.41 -3.54
N PRO A 279 22.39 37.63 -3.19
CA PRO A 279 21.37 38.34 -3.97
C PRO A 279 21.70 38.50 -5.46
N PHE A 280 22.95 38.84 -5.77
CA PHE A 280 23.42 38.98 -7.15
C PHE A 280 23.42 37.64 -7.89
N SER A 281 24.02 36.61 -7.32
CA SER A 281 24.07 35.26 -7.89
C SER A 281 22.68 34.65 -8.10
N ARG A 282 21.74 34.88 -7.18
CA ARG A 282 20.33 34.49 -7.30
C ARG A 282 19.63 35.19 -8.46
N THR A 283 19.88 36.49 -8.65
CA THR A 283 19.34 37.25 -9.78
C THR A 283 19.88 36.71 -11.11
N LEU A 284 21.18 36.43 -11.17
CA LEU A 284 21.80 35.83 -12.35
C LEU A 284 21.25 34.43 -12.63
N LEU A 285 21.13 33.58 -11.60
CA LEU A 285 20.55 32.23 -11.73
C LEU A 285 19.11 32.28 -12.24
N GLU A 286 18.28 33.20 -11.74
CA GLU A 286 16.91 33.38 -12.22
C GLU A 286 16.91 33.70 -13.73
N VAL A 287 17.70 34.69 -14.17
CA VAL A 287 17.76 35.11 -15.57
C VAL A 287 18.28 33.99 -16.47
N LEU A 288 19.38 33.33 -16.08
CA LEU A 288 20.02 32.28 -16.88
C LEU A 288 19.16 31.01 -16.96
N SER A 289 18.53 30.61 -15.85
CA SER A 289 17.72 29.39 -15.81
C SER A 289 16.32 29.56 -16.41
N ARG A 290 15.77 30.79 -16.48
CA ARG A 290 14.39 31.05 -16.91
C ARG A 290 14.04 30.47 -18.27
N ARG A 291 14.91 30.65 -19.30
CA ARG A 291 14.66 30.10 -20.65
C ARG A 291 14.60 28.56 -20.65
N MET A 292 15.47 27.93 -19.87
CA MET A 292 15.54 26.48 -19.75
C MET A 292 14.34 25.92 -18.98
N LEU A 293 14.01 26.53 -17.83
CA LEU A 293 12.90 26.08 -16.98
C LEU A 293 11.53 26.25 -17.66
N ARG A 294 11.36 27.29 -18.47
CA ARG A 294 10.14 27.47 -19.28
C ARG A 294 9.89 26.36 -20.31
N ARG A 295 10.91 25.56 -20.66
CA ARG A 295 10.72 24.34 -21.46
C ARG A 295 10.02 23.23 -20.68
N VAL A 296 10.13 23.25 -19.35
CA VAL A 296 9.48 22.27 -18.45
C VAL A 296 8.03 22.67 -18.18
N ALA A 297 7.78 23.93 -17.83
CA ALA A 297 6.43 24.48 -17.70
C ALA A 297 6.45 26.00 -17.93
N PRO A 298 5.37 26.60 -18.50
CA PRO A 298 5.33 28.04 -18.78
C PRO A 298 5.62 28.94 -17.56
N THR A 299 5.23 28.48 -16.38
CA THR A 299 5.38 29.19 -15.10
C THR A 299 6.64 28.79 -14.32
N ALA A 300 7.42 27.80 -14.79
CA ALA A 300 8.58 27.32 -14.05
C ALA A 300 9.71 28.36 -14.00
N ALA A 301 10.17 28.64 -12.77
CA ALA A 301 11.25 29.57 -12.50
C ALA A 301 11.98 29.19 -11.20
N LEU A 302 13.17 29.75 -11.01
CA LEU A 302 13.87 29.79 -9.72
C LEU A 302 13.92 31.24 -9.25
N PRO A 303 12.85 31.77 -8.64
CA PRO A 303 12.79 33.17 -8.24
C PRO A 303 13.93 33.51 -7.29
N ARG A 304 14.54 34.69 -7.45
CA ARG A 304 15.54 35.20 -6.50
C ARG A 304 15.01 35.34 -5.07
N THR A 305 13.68 35.44 -4.91
CA THR A 305 12.96 35.51 -3.64
C THR A 305 12.70 34.15 -3.00
N LEU A 306 12.95 33.04 -3.71
CA LEU A 306 12.73 31.69 -3.20
C LEU A 306 13.69 31.40 -2.04
N ARG A 307 13.13 31.28 -0.83
CA ARG A 307 13.88 30.88 0.36
C ARG A 307 14.19 29.39 0.28
N LEU A 308 15.43 29.05 -0.07
CA LEU A 308 15.88 27.67 -0.02
C LEU A 308 16.39 27.31 1.37
N PRO A 309 16.15 26.07 1.83
CA PRO A 309 16.72 25.59 3.07
C PRO A 309 18.24 25.49 2.97
N ARG A 310 18.90 25.45 4.13
CA ARG A 310 20.34 25.14 4.17
C ARG A 310 20.57 23.68 3.79
N LEU A 311 21.09 23.48 2.58
CA LEU A 311 21.47 22.18 2.07
C LEU A 311 22.61 21.60 2.92
N ARG A 312 22.56 20.30 3.16
CA ARG A 312 23.61 19.60 3.91
C ARG A 312 24.75 19.24 2.94
N LYS A 313 25.97 19.24 3.48
CA LYS A 313 27.21 18.94 2.73
C LYS A 313 27.48 17.43 2.57
N GLU A 314 26.68 16.62 3.24
CA GLU A 314 26.78 15.18 3.32
C GLU A 314 25.38 14.60 3.13
N THR A 315 25.32 13.48 2.43
CA THR A 315 24.09 12.71 2.23
C THR A 315 23.62 12.08 3.54
N LEU A 316 22.36 11.65 3.57
CA LEU A 316 21.83 10.92 4.72
C LEU A 316 22.63 9.63 4.98
N ARG A 317 23.01 8.92 3.91
CA ARG A 317 23.77 7.66 3.96
C ARG A 317 25.16 7.86 4.56
N GLU A 318 25.86 8.93 4.19
CA GLU A 318 27.17 9.25 4.75
C GLU A 318 27.09 9.62 6.24
N ARG A 319 26.10 10.42 6.62
CA ARG A 319 25.89 10.85 8.01
C ARG A 319 25.52 9.71 8.95
N PHE A 320 24.86 8.70 8.42
CA PHE A 320 24.40 7.53 9.17
C PHE A 320 25.04 6.26 8.61
N ARG A 321 26.33 6.31 8.25
CA ARG A 321 27.05 5.18 7.65
C ARG A 321 26.96 3.91 8.52
N SER A 322 26.95 4.07 9.84
CA SER A 322 26.75 2.98 10.81
C SER A 322 25.38 2.30 10.74
N LEU A 323 24.36 2.98 10.20
CA LEU A 323 23.00 2.45 9.98
C LEU A 323 22.78 1.98 8.55
N THR A 324 23.75 2.20 7.65
CA THR A 324 23.63 1.90 6.21
C THR A 324 24.72 0.97 5.71
N THR A 325 25.41 0.24 6.61
CA THR A 325 26.32 -0.84 6.22
C THR A 325 25.51 -1.92 5.51
N GLU A 326 25.68 -2.03 4.20
CA GLU A 326 25.31 -3.21 3.40
C GLU A 326 26.28 -4.34 3.75
N GLY A 327 26.19 -4.83 4.98
CA GLY A 327 26.90 -6.00 5.46
C GLY A 327 25.85 -6.86 6.15
N GLY A 328 25.41 -7.92 5.47
CA GLY A 328 24.58 -8.95 6.08
C GLY A 328 25.30 -9.49 7.31
N ARG A 329 24.86 -9.07 8.48
CA ARG A 329 25.06 -9.82 9.71
C ARG A 329 23.74 -10.51 9.98
N THR A 330 23.77 -11.84 9.96
CA THR A 330 22.71 -12.72 10.46
C THR A 330 22.48 -12.37 11.93
N GLY A 331 21.38 -11.68 12.20
CA GLY A 331 20.95 -11.32 13.55
C GLY A 331 19.47 -10.95 13.52
N ASP A 332 18.75 -11.32 14.57
CA ASP A 332 17.28 -11.43 14.63
C ASP A 332 16.52 -10.10 14.80
N LEU A 333 17.10 -8.95 14.42
CA LEU A 333 16.46 -7.66 14.69
C LEU A 333 16.63 -6.65 13.54
N ALA A 334 15.52 -6.36 12.86
CA ALA A 334 15.41 -5.28 11.88
C ALA A 334 14.74 -4.04 12.51
N TYR A 335 15.49 -2.94 12.64
CA TYR A 335 14.94 -1.65 13.07
C TYR A 335 14.60 -0.78 11.85
N PHE A 336 13.30 -0.50 11.66
CA PHE A 336 12.83 0.43 10.64
C PHE A 336 12.62 1.81 11.26
N HIS A 337 13.49 2.77 10.91
CA HIS A 337 13.29 4.17 11.23
C HIS A 337 12.20 4.75 10.31
N GLY A 338 10.96 4.76 10.80
CA GLY A 338 9.84 5.42 10.14
C GLY A 338 9.81 6.94 10.40
N CYS A 339 9.24 7.64 9.43
CA CYS A 339 8.80 9.05 9.38
C CYS A 339 9.87 10.14 9.48
N ALA A 340 10.37 10.56 8.32
CA ALA A 340 11.07 11.83 8.16
C ALA A 340 10.09 13.00 7.97
N GLY A 341 9.32 13.29 9.02
CA GLY A 341 8.63 14.57 9.19
C GLY A 341 9.49 15.51 10.02
N ARG A 342 10.61 16.01 9.45
CA ARG A 342 11.41 17.21 9.86
C ARG A 342 12.79 17.20 9.18
N TYR A 343 12.84 17.37 7.86
CA TYR A 343 14.11 17.61 7.14
C TYR A 343 14.66 19.04 7.30
N PHE A 344 13.89 19.95 7.93
CA PHE A 344 14.30 21.34 8.19
C PHE A 344 14.24 21.68 9.68
N GLY A 345 15.13 21.08 10.47
CA GLY A 345 15.40 21.51 11.84
C GLY A 345 16.49 22.60 11.88
N ARG A 346 16.15 23.75 12.44
CA ARG A 346 17.09 24.72 13.01
C ARG A 346 17.75 24.05 14.23
N ARG A 347 19.08 24.09 14.33
CA ARG A 347 19.77 23.81 15.60
C ARG A 347 19.61 25.06 16.45
N ASP A 348 18.91 24.97 17.57
CA ASP A 348 19.09 25.95 18.63
C ASP A 348 20.40 25.68 19.38
N ARG A 349 21.10 26.76 19.72
CA ARG A 349 22.29 26.71 20.56
C ARG A 349 21.82 26.63 22.01
N GLY A 350 21.63 25.42 22.52
CA GLY A 350 21.32 25.20 23.93
C GLY A 350 20.60 23.88 24.11
N GLY A 351 21.31 22.86 24.58
CA GLY A 351 20.80 21.50 24.72
C GLY A 351 19.75 21.35 25.83
N ARG A 352 18.53 21.82 25.59
CA ARG A 352 17.35 21.40 26.36
C ARG A 352 16.31 20.80 25.41
N ARG A 353 15.90 19.57 25.72
CA ARG A 353 14.80 18.88 25.07
C ARG A 353 13.51 19.54 25.58
N ASP A 354 12.76 20.18 24.70
CA ASP A 354 11.35 20.45 25.00
C ASP A 354 10.54 19.16 24.82
N PRO A 355 9.60 18.87 25.74
CA PRO A 355 8.68 17.76 25.59
C PRO A 355 7.68 18.08 24.46
N ALA A 356 7.32 17.05 23.72
CA ALA A 356 6.41 17.11 22.58
C ALA A 356 5.00 17.60 22.97
N PRO A 357 4.19 17.95 21.97
CA PRO A 357 2.97 17.16 21.72
C PRO A 357 3.17 16.12 20.63
#